data_AF-C3XGD5-F1
#
_entry.id   AF-C3XGD5-F1
#
_cell.length_a   1.000
_cell.length_b   1.000
_cell.length_c   1.000
_cell.angle_alpha   90.00
_cell.angle_beta   90.00
_cell.angle_gamma   90.00
#
_symmetry.space_group_name_H-M   'P 1'
#
loop_
_entity.id
_entity.type
_entity.pdbx_description
1 polymer ?
#
loop_
_entity_poly.entity_id
_entity_poly.type
_entity_poly.pdbx_seq_one_letter_code
_entity_poly.pdbx_strand_id
1 'polypeptide(L)'
;MKDKDTFLKDSKTFNEAMTKLTNHLNTNFYTLYREWHYKDIEPRIFAEEMLGEQERGIEGQILLPNIDTTAISINVLVYRFFTFGETKYIQASDMDVYGTRYFYDANWNFQPFSYNNKILSDELPKPKILEESVMIANMLSYLFSFVRVDLYIMPQKVIVGELTFTPEGGTCKFTPNEWDRKLGELWK
;
A
#
# COMPACT_ATOMS: atom_id res chain seq x y z
N MET A 1 -10.87 7.68 14.99
CA MET A 1 -11.61 8.85 15.53
C MET A 1 -12.76 8.27 16.34
N LYS A 2 -12.65 8.28 17.67
CA LYS A 2 -13.36 7.31 18.52
C LYS A 2 -14.88 7.53 18.65
N ASP A 3 -15.41 8.66 18.17
CA ASP A 3 -16.84 8.97 18.22
C ASP A 3 -17.21 10.02 17.16
N LYS A 4 -18.15 9.65 16.27
CA LYS A 4 -18.70 10.51 15.21
C LYS A 4 -19.28 11.79 15.79
N ASP A 5 -19.97 11.69 16.93
CA ASP A 5 -20.64 12.85 17.54
C ASP A 5 -19.62 13.85 18.08
N THR A 6 -18.52 13.35 18.63
CA THR A 6 -17.39 14.19 19.07
C THR A 6 -16.77 14.94 17.89
N PHE A 7 -16.55 14.27 16.75
CA PHE A 7 -16.02 14.92 15.55
C PHE A 7 -16.95 15.98 14.95
N LEU A 8 -18.25 15.70 14.89
CA LEU A 8 -19.23 16.65 14.36
C LEU A 8 -19.39 17.88 15.27
N LYS A 9 -19.10 17.75 16.57
CA LYS A 9 -19.15 18.87 17.54
C LYS A 9 -17.86 19.69 17.56
N ASP A 10 -16.73 19.09 17.26
CA ASP A 10 -15.46 19.80 17.14
C ASP A 10 -15.38 20.57 15.81
N SER A 11 -15.82 21.83 15.85
CA SER A 11 -15.83 22.71 14.68
C SER A 11 -14.44 22.89 14.05
N LYS A 12 -13.36 22.84 14.84
CA LYS A 12 -12.01 23.00 14.29
C LYS A 12 -11.64 21.77 13.46
N THR A 13 -11.70 20.59 14.06
CA THR A 13 -11.34 19.33 13.39
C THR A 13 -12.24 19.05 12.19
N PHE A 14 -13.54 19.34 12.29
CA PHE A 14 -14.48 19.22 11.17
C PHE A 14 -14.09 20.13 10.00
N ASN A 15 -13.80 21.42 10.26
CA ASN A 15 -13.42 22.36 9.21
C ASN A 15 -12.07 22.01 8.55
N GLU A 16 -11.11 21.52 9.33
CA GLU A 16 -9.82 21.03 8.81
C GLU A 16 -10.04 19.83 7.87
N ALA A 17 -10.89 18.88 8.25
CA ALA A 17 -11.25 17.74 7.41
C ALA A 17 -11.97 18.17 6.13
N MET A 18 -12.96 19.07 6.22
CA MET A 18 -13.66 19.59 5.04
C MET A 18 -12.74 20.36 4.10
N THR A 19 -11.81 21.15 4.65
CA THR A 19 -10.79 21.85 3.85
C THR A 19 -9.90 20.84 3.12
N LYS A 20 -9.42 19.81 3.81
CA LYS A 20 -8.61 18.74 3.21
C LYS A 20 -9.38 18.05 2.08
N LEU A 21 -10.62 17.61 2.32
CA LEU A 21 -11.45 16.94 1.33
C LEU A 21 -11.73 17.82 0.11
N THR A 22 -12.07 19.10 0.35
CA THR A 22 -12.31 20.08 -0.72
C THR A 22 -11.05 20.29 -1.57
N ASN A 23 -9.88 20.42 -0.94
CA ASN A 23 -8.62 20.54 -1.65
C ASN A 23 -8.34 19.31 -2.52
N HIS A 24 -8.53 18.10 -1.99
CA HIS A 24 -8.37 16.86 -2.76
C HIS A 24 -9.33 16.77 -3.94
N LEU A 25 -10.62 17.08 -3.74
CA LEU A 25 -11.62 17.07 -4.82
C LEU A 25 -11.32 18.08 -5.93
N ASN A 26 -10.67 19.20 -5.60
CA ASN A 26 -10.27 20.23 -6.57
C ASN A 26 -8.87 19.99 -7.17
N THR A 27 -8.17 18.93 -6.77
CA THR A 27 -6.81 18.64 -7.25
C THR A 27 -6.85 17.54 -8.31
N ASN A 28 -6.29 17.83 -9.48
CA ASN A 28 -6.07 16.82 -10.51
C ASN A 28 -4.59 16.41 -10.54
N PHE A 29 -4.28 15.17 -10.16
CA PHE A 29 -2.90 14.68 -10.08
C PHE A 29 -2.21 14.56 -11.45
N TYR A 30 -2.97 14.58 -12.56
CA TYR A 30 -2.38 14.72 -13.90
C TYR A 30 -1.64 16.05 -14.07
N THR A 31 -2.17 17.16 -13.54
CA THR A 31 -1.52 18.47 -13.72
C THR A 31 -0.27 18.62 -12.86
N LEU A 32 -0.25 17.96 -11.69
CA LEU A 32 0.86 18.00 -10.74
C LEU A 32 1.98 17.02 -11.10
N TYR A 33 1.64 15.75 -11.37
CA TYR A 33 2.62 14.65 -11.46
C TYR A 33 2.57 13.90 -12.79
N ARG A 34 1.72 14.33 -13.75
CA ARG A 34 1.53 13.68 -15.06
C ARG A 34 1.03 12.24 -14.96
N GLU A 35 0.35 11.92 -13.87
CA GLU A 35 -0.38 10.67 -13.70
C GLU A 35 -1.60 10.66 -14.63
N TRP A 36 -1.42 10.08 -15.83
CA TRP A 36 -2.35 10.19 -16.95
C TRP A 36 -3.75 9.70 -16.64
N HIS A 37 -3.87 8.64 -15.83
CA HIS A 37 -5.15 8.04 -15.46
C HIS A 37 -6.06 9.03 -14.73
N TYR A 38 -5.55 9.95 -13.92
CA TYR A 38 -6.36 10.95 -13.23
C TYR A 38 -6.86 12.10 -14.10
N LYS A 39 -6.40 12.22 -15.36
CA LYS A 39 -6.72 13.35 -16.23
C LYS A 39 -8.23 13.55 -16.39
N ASP A 40 -8.94 12.46 -16.67
CA ASP A 40 -10.36 12.47 -17.03
C ASP A 40 -11.25 11.80 -15.96
N ILE A 41 -10.66 11.38 -14.83
CA ILE A 41 -11.39 10.78 -13.70
C ILE A 41 -12.00 11.89 -12.84
N GLU A 42 -13.30 11.80 -12.58
CA GLU A 42 -13.99 12.68 -11.63
C GLU A 42 -13.59 12.30 -10.18
N PRO A 43 -12.99 13.22 -9.39
CA PRO A 43 -12.62 12.94 -8.01
C PRO A 43 -13.83 12.62 -7.13
N ARG A 44 -13.73 11.58 -6.29
CA ARG A 44 -14.77 11.18 -5.33
C ARG A 44 -14.17 10.93 -3.95
N ILE A 45 -15.02 11.00 -2.92
CA ILE A 45 -14.65 10.62 -1.56
C ILE A 45 -15.20 9.23 -1.29
N PHE A 46 -14.32 8.34 -0.87
CA PHE A 46 -14.67 7.04 -0.30
C PHE A 46 -14.43 7.08 1.21
N ALA A 47 -15.35 6.51 1.97
CA ALA A 47 -15.25 6.41 3.42
C ALA A 47 -15.46 4.95 3.82
N GLU A 48 -14.47 4.36 4.46
CA GLU A 48 -14.45 2.96 4.87
C GLU A 48 -14.24 2.81 6.37
N GLU A 49 -14.45 1.59 6.85
CA GLU A 49 -14.21 1.24 8.25
C GLU A 49 -12.71 1.32 8.56
N MET A 50 -12.37 1.93 9.70
CA MET A 50 -10.97 2.04 10.12
C MET A 50 -10.46 0.69 10.62
N LEU A 51 -9.45 0.15 9.94
CA LEU A 51 -8.82 -1.11 10.33
C LEU A 51 -7.97 -0.93 11.59
N GLY A 52 -7.92 -1.95 12.46
CA GLY A 52 -7.02 -1.99 13.62
C GLY A 52 -7.54 -1.42 14.95
N GLU A 53 -8.78 -0.91 15.03
CA GLU A 53 -9.37 -0.49 16.33
C GLU A 53 -9.84 -1.67 17.20
N GLN A 54 -10.37 -2.75 16.61
CA GLN A 54 -10.80 -3.97 17.31
C GLN A 54 -9.80 -5.13 17.25
N GLU A 55 -8.86 -5.10 16.29
CA GLU A 55 -7.81 -6.12 16.11
C GLU A 55 -6.45 -5.65 16.63
N ARG A 56 -6.43 -4.92 17.75
CA ARG A 56 -5.19 -4.56 18.46
C ARG A 56 -4.42 -5.78 19.00
N GLY A 57 -5.02 -6.97 18.92
CA GLY A 57 -4.40 -8.23 19.26
C GLY A 57 -4.50 -9.22 18.12
N ILE A 58 -3.62 -9.11 17.13
CA ILE A 58 -3.23 -10.30 16.38
C ILE A 58 -2.07 -10.93 17.14
N GLU A 59 -2.34 -12.01 17.87
CA GLU A 59 -1.31 -13.01 18.13
C GLU A 59 -0.77 -13.48 16.77
N GLY A 60 0.44 -13.04 16.42
CA GLY A 60 1.18 -13.58 15.27
C GLY A 60 1.41 -12.66 14.08
N GLN A 61 0.90 -11.41 14.06
CA GLN A 61 1.55 -10.36 13.26
C GLN A 61 2.60 -9.72 14.14
N ILE A 62 3.79 -10.32 14.10
CA ILE A 62 4.98 -9.74 14.74
C ILE A 62 5.19 -8.38 14.08
N LEU A 63 4.90 -7.32 14.82
CA LEU A 63 5.47 -6.00 14.57
C LEU A 63 6.95 -6.20 14.28
N LEU A 64 7.38 -5.70 13.13
CA LEU A 64 8.73 -5.89 12.62
C LEU A 64 9.76 -5.68 13.74
N PRO A 65 10.75 -6.57 13.90
CA PRO A 65 11.76 -6.38 14.94
C PRO A 65 12.45 -5.02 14.75
N ASN A 66 12.63 -4.29 15.86
CA ASN A 66 13.29 -2.97 15.92
C ASN A 66 12.48 -1.75 15.42
N ILE A 67 11.15 -1.83 15.41
CA ILE A 67 10.32 -0.66 15.09
C ILE A 67 9.81 0.01 16.35
N ASP A 68 9.95 1.34 16.41
CA ASP A 68 9.32 2.18 17.42
C ASP A 68 7.81 2.20 17.21
N THR A 69 7.11 1.37 17.99
CA THR A 69 5.66 1.19 17.90
C THR A 69 4.87 2.40 18.41
N THR A 70 5.53 3.41 18.98
CA THR A 70 4.87 4.60 19.52
C THR A 70 4.35 5.55 18.44
N ALA A 71 4.85 5.43 17.20
CA ALA A 71 4.42 6.22 16.05
C ALA A 71 3.38 5.50 15.15
N ILE A 72 3.07 4.23 15.43
CA ILE A 72 2.22 3.41 14.55
C ILE A 72 0.75 3.69 14.85
N SER A 73 0.06 4.30 13.89
CA SER A 73 -1.37 4.60 13.96
C SER A 73 -2.23 3.38 13.60
N ILE A 74 -1.69 2.43 12.82
CA ILE A 74 -2.39 1.21 12.37
C ILE A 74 -1.43 0.00 12.43
N ASN A 75 -1.75 -0.99 13.27
CA ASN A 75 -0.92 -2.19 13.47
C ASN A 75 -1.22 -3.28 12.41
N VAL A 76 -1.14 -2.93 11.13
CA VAL A 76 -1.43 -3.83 10.01
C VAL A 76 -0.36 -3.67 8.94
N LEU A 77 0.29 -4.77 8.56
CA LEU A 77 1.19 -4.80 7.41
C LEU A 77 0.40 -4.64 6.11
N VAL A 78 0.91 -3.79 5.22
CA VAL A 78 0.38 -3.63 3.87
C VAL A 78 1.25 -4.38 2.89
N TYR A 79 0.59 -5.21 2.09
CA TYR A 79 1.20 -6.04 1.07
C TYR A 79 0.85 -5.47 -0.29
N ARG A 80 1.85 -4.98 -1.01
CA ARG A 80 1.69 -4.37 -2.33
C ARG A 80 2.18 -5.35 -3.38
N PHE A 81 1.26 -5.89 -4.15
CA PHE A 81 1.51 -6.89 -5.18
C PHE A 81 1.78 -6.17 -6.50
N PHE A 82 3.01 -6.23 -6.97
CA PHE A 82 3.42 -5.70 -8.27
C PHE A 82 3.08 -6.75 -9.33
N THR A 83 2.00 -6.48 -10.06
CA THR A 83 1.48 -7.37 -11.10
C THR A 83 1.88 -6.85 -12.47
N PHE A 84 2.46 -7.73 -13.28
CA PHE A 84 2.85 -7.47 -14.67
C PHE A 84 2.17 -8.54 -15.55
N GLY A 85 0.85 -8.43 -15.73
CA GLY A 85 -0.03 -9.51 -16.21
C GLY A 85 -0.29 -10.61 -15.17
N GLU A 86 0.70 -10.91 -14.32
CA GLU A 86 0.58 -11.72 -13.11
C GLU A 86 1.47 -11.13 -12.01
N THR A 87 1.20 -11.46 -10.74
CA THR A 87 2.03 -11.06 -9.60
C THR A 87 3.46 -11.55 -9.77
N LYS A 88 4.41 -10.63 -9.81
CA LYS A 88 5.84 -10.93 -9.88
C LYS A 88 6.54 -10.70 -8.55
N TYR A 89 6.19 -9.59 -7.90
CA TYR A 89 6.82 -9.18 -6.65
C TYR A 89 5.79 -8.71 -5.64
N ILE A 90 6.13 -8.86 -4.36
CA ILE A 90 5.31 -8.46 -3.24
C ILE A 90 6.16 -7.61 -2.33
N GLN A 91 5.73 -6.39 -2.08
CA GLN A 91 6.33 -5.51 -1.09
C GLN A 91 5.53 -5.60 0.20
N ALA A 92 6.15 -6.02 1.30
CA ALA A 92 5.58 -5.91 2.64
C ALA A 92 6.20 -4.70 3.36
N SER A 93 5.35 -3.83 3.90
CA SER A 93 5.79 -2.75 4.79
C SER A 93 4.73 -2.47 5.86
N ASP A 94 5.14 -1.83 6.96
CA ASP A 94 4.19 -1.05 7.74
C ASP A 94 3.83 0.25 6.98
N MET A 95 2.72 0.88 7.37
CA MET A 95 2.25 2.11 6.72
C MET A 95 2.97 3.36 7.21
N ASP A 96 3.56 3.31 8.41
CA ASP A 96 4.03 4.51 9.14
C ASP A 96 5.55 4.65 9.23
N VAL A 97 6.34 3.62 8.89
CA VAL A 97 7.80 3.69 8.98
C VAL A 97 8.39 3.83 7.58
N TYR A 98 8.80 5.06 7.30
CA TYR A 98 9.57 5.54 6.15
C TYR A 98 10.87 4.76 5.83
N GLY A 99 11.13 3.58 6.39
CA GLY A 99 12.44 2.92 6.31
C GLY A 99 12.43 1.47 5.83
N THR A 100 11.32 0.74 5.99
CA THR A 100 11.36 -0.72 5.94
C THR A 100 10.41 -1.29 4.89
N ARG A 101 10.98 -1.73 3.76
CA ARG A 101 10.24 -2.35 2.67
C ARG A 101 10.92 -3.66 2.32
N TYR A 102 10.25 -4.78 2.59
CA TYR A 102 10.74 -6.10 2.21
C TYR A 102 10.14 -6.47 0.88
N PHE A 103 10.98 -6.85 -0.08
CA PHE A 103 10.53 -7.38 -1.35
C PHE A 103 10.67 -8.90 -1.37
N TYR A 104 9.64 -9.55 -1.89
CA TYR A 104 9.58 -10.98 -2.14
C TYR A 104 9.15 -11.22 -3.57
N ASP A 105 9.49 -12.37 -4.14
CA ASP A 105 8.78 -12.87 -5.31
C ASP A 105 7.40 -13.44 -4.91
N ALA A 106 6.61 -13.87 -5.90
CA ALA A 106 5.29 -14.46 -5.65
C ALA A 106 5.30 -15.74 -4.78
N ASN A 107 6.45 -16.40 -4.65
CA ASN A 107 6.63 -17.61 -3.84
C ASN A 107 7.13 -17.31 -2.41
N TRP A 108 7.24 -16.03 -2.06
CA TRP A 108 7.79 -15.55 -0.78
C TRP A 108 9.32 -15.73 -0.64
N ASN A 109 10.07 -15.77 -1.75
CA ASN A 109 11.54 -15.74 -1.69
C ASN A 109 12.02 -14.29 -1.60
N PHE A 110 12.82 -13.97 -0.59
CA PHE A 110 13.36 -12.63 -0.37
C PHE A 110 14.11 -12.12 -1.61
N GLN A 111 13.87 -10.86 -1.97
CA GLN A 111 14.51 -10.18 -3.08
C GLN A 111 15.37 -9.03 -2.53
N PRO A 112 16.69 -9.00 -2.82
CA PRO A 112 17.62 -8.03 -2.25
C PRO A 112 17.57 -6.71 -3.02
N PHE A 113 16.38 -6.11 -3.09
CA PHE A 113 16.19 -4.78 -3.63
C PHE A 113 15.14 -4.01 -2.83
N SER A 114 15.19 -2.71 -2.96
CA SER A 114 14.26 -1.79 -2.29
C SER A 114 13.90 -0.65 -3.23
N TYR A 115 12.83 0.04 -2.88
CA TYR A 115 12.43 1.29 -3.51
C TYR A 115 12.54 2.43 -2.49
N ASN A 116 13.37 3.45 -2.78
CA ASN A 116 13.65 4.64 -1.94
C ASN A 116 14.18 4.36 -0.51
N ASN A 117 14.59 3.14 -0.20
CA ASN A 117 14.96 2.72 1.17
C ASN A 117 16.23 1.88 1.19
N LYS A 118 16.80 1.63 2.38
CA LYS A 118 17.88 0.66 2.51
C LYS A 118 17.33 -0.76 2.32
N ILE A 119 18.14 -1.64 1.74
CA ILE A 119 17.85 -3.07 1.70
C ILE A 119 18.04 -3.59 3.13
N LEU A 120 17.02 -4.25 3.66
CA LEU A 120 17.10 -4.92 4.96
C LEU A 120 17.51 -6.38 4.76
N SER A 121 18.16 -6.94 5.76
CA SER A 121 18.62 -8.33 5.76
C SER A 121 17.69 -9.30 6.48
N ASP A 122 16.71 -8.78 7.21
CA ASP A 122 15.80 -9.61 8.02
C ASP A 122 14.64 -10.11 7.15
N GLU A 123 14.18 -11.32 7.40
CA GLU A 123 13.04 -11.90 6.68
C GLU A 123 11.77 -11.87 7.51
N LEU A 124 10.65 -11.62 6.84
CA LEU A 124 9.32 -11.73 7.41
C LEU A 124 8.72 -13.13 7.28
N PRO A 125 7.94 -13.55 8.29
CA PRO A 125 7.19 -14.78 8.18
C PRO A 125 6.21 -14.72 7.01
N LYS A 126 6.16 -15.81 6.24
CA LYS A 126 5.21 -15.98 5.14
C LYS A 126 3.77 -15.89 5.66
N PRO A 127 2.91 -15.02 5.07
CA PRO A 127 1.50 -14.98 5.43
C PRO A 127 0.81 -16.32 5.15
N LYS A 128 -0.02 -16.79 6.09
CA LYS A 128 -0.74 -18.07 5.95
C LYS A 128 -1.64 -18.14 4.71
N ILE A 129 -2.26 -17.02 4.36
CA ILE A 129 -3.19 -16.88 3.22
C ILE A 129 -2.53 -16.22 2.00
N LEU A 130 -1.20 -16.36 1.84
CA LEU A 130 -0.47 -15.74 0.74
C LEU A 130 -1.01 -16.17 -0.63
N GLU A 131 -1.23 -17.47 -0.82
CA GLU A 131 -1.66 -18.02 -2.12
C GLU A 131 -3.02 -17.44 -2.57
N GLU A 132 -3.96 -17.34 -1.63
CA GLU A 132 -5.25 -16.66 -1.85
C GLU A 132 -5.06 -15.18 -2.17
N SER A 133 -4.15 -14.50 -1.47
CA SER A 133 -3.86 -13.08 -1.68
C SER A 133 -3.24 -12.82 -3.07
N VAL A 134 -2.33 -13.68 -3.52
CA VAL A 134 -1.75 -13.65 -4.89
C VAL A 134 -2.85 -13.89 -5.92
N MET A 135 -3.76 -14.83 -5.68
CA MET A 135 -4.89 -15.11 -6.57
C MET A 135 -5.82 -13.90 -6.68
N ILE A 136 -6.16 -13.25 -5.57
CA ILE A 136 -6.96 -12.01 -5.55
C ILE A 136 -6.26 -10.89 -6.31
N ALA A 137 -4.96 -10.68 -6.08
CA ALA A 137 -4.17 -9.68 -6.80
C ALA A 137 -4.16 -9.93 -8.32
N ASN A 138 -4.01 -11.19 -8.74
CA ASN A 138 -4.08 -11.57 -10.15
C ASN A 138 -5.47 -11.34 -10.76
N MET A 139 -6.55 -11.62 -10.02
CA MET A 139 -7.91 -11.34 -10.50
C MET A 139 -8.17 -9.84 -10.68
N LEU A 140 -7.74 -9.01 -9.71
CA LEU A 140 -7.91 -7.56 -9.77
C LEU A 140 -7.04 -6.90 -10.86
N SER A 141 -5.93 -7.54 -11.23
CA SER A 141 -4.98 -7.04 -12.23
C SER A 141 -5.18 -7.59 -13.64
N TYR A 142 -6.09 -8.54 -13.83
CA TYR A 142 -6.24 -9.31 -15.08
C TYR A 142 -6.33 -8.45 -16.37
N LEU A 143 -6.93 -7.26 -16.29
CA LEU A 143 -7.11 -6.37 -17.45
C LEU A 143 -5.94 -5.41 -17.70
N PHE A 144 -4.89 -5.43 -16.87
CA PHE A 144 -3.82 -4.44 -16.90
C PHE A 144 -2.45 -5.07 -17.13
N SER A 145 -1.68 -4.49 -18.05
CA SER A 145 -0.28 -4.88 -18.26
C SER A 145 0.59 -4.65 -17.03
N PHE A 146 0.28 -3.61 -16.26
CA PHE A 146 0.86 -3.35 -14.95
C PHE A 146 -0.17 -2.72 -14.03
N VAL A 147 -0.25 -3.21 -12.80
CA VAL A 147 -0.91 -2.52 -11.68
C VAL A 147 -0.30 -3.01 -10.37
N ARG A 148 -0.16 -2.11 -9.40
CA ARG A 148 0.18 -2.49 -8.03
C ARG A 148 -1.13 -2.65 -7.25
N VAL A 149 -1.35 -3.83 -6.69
CA VAL A 149 -2.53 -4.14 -5.88
C VAL A 149 -2.14 -4.10 -4.41
N ASP A 150 -2.68 -3.15 -3.66
CA ASP A 150 -2.40 -3.00 -2.24
C ASP A 150 -3.48 -3.74 -1.44
N LEU A 151 -3.06 -4.75 -0.67
CA LEU A 151 -3.93 -5.59 0.15
C LEU A 151 -3.54 -5.52 1.63
N TYR A 152 -4.56 -5.47 2.48
CA TYR A 152 -4.43 -5.77 3.91
C TYR A 152 -4.71 -7.25 4.12
N ILE A 153 -3.70 -8.00 4.57
CA ILE A 153 -3.81 -9.43 4.85
C ILE A 153 -4.06 -9.62 6.34
N MET A 154 -5.27 -10.06 6.69
CA MET A 154 -5.69 -10.30 8.07
C MET A 154 -5.83 -11.81 8.29
N PRO A 155 -5.83 -12.32 9.54
CA PRO A 155 -5.81 -13.76 9.80
C PRO A 155 -6.92 -14.58 9.12
N GLN A 156 -8.08 -13.96 8.84
CA GLN A 156 -9.26 -14.63 8.29
C GLN A 156 -9.85 -13.94 7.05
N LYS A 157 -9.25 -12.84 6.58
CA LYS A 157 -9.77 -12.09 5.42
C LYS A 157 -8.68 -11.28 4.74
N VAL A 158 -8.91 -10.98 3.47
CA VAL A 158 -8.13 -10.04 2.68
C VAL A 158 -9.01 -8.83 2.39
N ILE A 159 -8.48 -7.62 2.62
CA ILE A 159 -9.17 -6.37 2.28
C ILE A 159 -8.37 -5.66 1.19
N VAL A 160 -9.07 -5.20 0.16
CA VAL A 160 -8.48 -4.39 -0.93
C VAL A 160 -8.31 -2.96 -0.44
N GLY A 161 -7.10 -2.42 -0.51
CA GLY A 161 -6.81 -1.03 -0.20
C GLY A 161 -6.82 -0.14 -1.45
N GLU A 162 -5.91 -0.39 -2.40
CA GLU A 162 -5.71 0.47 -3.57
C GLU A 162 -5.31 -0.34 -4.81
N LEU A 163 -5.68 0.16 -5.99
CA LEU A 163 -5.06 -0.20 -7.26
C LEU A 163 -4.25 1.00 -7.77
N THR A 164 -2.92 0.89 -7.76
CA THR A 164 -2.02 1.98 -8.15
C THR A 164 -1.36 1.69 -9.50
N PHE A 165 -1.60 2.55 -10.48
CA PHE A 165 -1.03 2.43 -11.84
C PHE A 165 0.32 3.11 -12.00
N THR A 166 0.59 4.14 -11.20
CA THR A 166 1.86 4.88 -11.20
C THR A 166 2.37 5.07 -9.78
N PRO A 167 2.91 4.02 -9.14
CA PRO A 167 3.55 4.14 -7.83
C PRO A 167 4.50 5.35 -7.78
N GLU A 168 4.20 6.28 -6.87
CA GLU A 168 4.97 7.51 -6.65
C GLU A 168 5.21 8.35 -7.92
N GLY A 169 4.15 8.42 -8.75
CA GLY A 169 4.16 9.17 -10.01
C GLY A 169 5.13 8.59 -11.05
N GLY A 170 5.60 7.35 -10.87
CA GLY A 170 6.60 6.75 -11.75
C GLY A 170 8.00 7.36 -11.62
N THR A 171 8.27 8.13 -10.57
CA THR A 171 9.59 8.77 -10.32
C THR A 171 10.48 7.97 -9.37
N CYS A 172 10.05 6.75 -9.13
CA CYS A 172 10.58 5.83 -8.14
C CYS A 172 12.02 5.38 -8.53
N LYS A 173 12.95 5.23 -7.57
CA LYS A 173 14.31 4.71 -7.82
C LYS A 173 14.57 3.42 -7.05
N PHE A 174 14.90 2.36 -7.76
CA PHE A 174 15.26 1.10 -7.12
C PHE A 174 16.73 1.06 -6.71
N THR A 175 17.02 0.35 -5.63
CA THR A 175 18.38 0.04 -5.20
C THR A 175 18.54 -1.48 -5.16
N PRO A 176 19.49 -2.07 -5.92
CA PRO A 176 20.37 -1.41 -6.90
C PRO A 176 19.64 -0.94 -8.17
N ASN A 177 20.18 0.09 -8.85
CA ASN A 177 19.55 0.75 -10.02
C ASN A 177 19.26 -0.17 -11.23
N GLU A 178 19.82 -1.37 -11.26
CA GLU A 178 19.49 -2.34 -12.33
C GLU A 178 18.03 -2.81 -12.28
N TRP A 179 17.38 -2.69 -11.11
CA TRP A 179 15.99 -3.11 -10.92
C TRP A 179 14.98 -2.22 -11.63
N ASP A 180 15.30 -0.94 -11.85
CA ASP A 180 14.49 -0.05 -12.69
C ASP A 180 14.26 -0.66 -14.08
N ARG A 181 15.34 -1.18 -14.69
CA ARG A 181 15.27 -1.85 -16.00
C ARG A 181 14.60 -3.22 -15.91
N LYS A 182 14.97 -4.04 -14.92
CA LYS A 182 14.41 -5.40 -14.77
C LYS A 182 12.88 -5.38 -14.65
N LEU A 183 12.34 -4.46 -13.85
CA LEU A 183 10.88 -4.32 -13.70
C LEU A 183 10.24 -3.70 -14.94
N GLY A 184 10.89 -2.72 -15.57
CA GLY A 184 10.41 -2.13 -16.82
C GLY A 184 10.27 -3.16 -17.96
N GLU A 185 11.20 -4.12 -18.06
CA GLU A 185 11.15 -5.19 -19.08
C GLU A 185 10.00 -6.21 -18.87
N LEU A 186 9.39 -6.23 -17.68
CA LEU A 186 8.21 -7.06 -17.41
C LEU A 186 6.91 -6.42 -17.93
N TRP A 187 6.89 -5.10 -18.10
CA TRP A 187 5.71 -4.37 -18.57
C TRP A 187 5.60 -4.50 -20.10
N LYS A 188 4.60 -5.24 -20.56
CA LYS A 188 4.33 -5.51 -21.99
C LYS A 188 3.06 -4.87 -22.50
#